data_AF-A0A955CC20-F1
#
_entry.id   AF-A0A955CC20-F1
#
_cell.length_a   1.000
_cell.length_b   1.000
_cell.length_c   1.000
_cell.angle_alpha   90.00
_cell.angle_beta   90.00
_cell.angle_gamma   90.00
#
_symmetry.space_group_name_H-M   'P 1'
#
loop_
_entity.id
_entity.type
_entity.pdbx_description
1 polymer ?
#
loop_
_entity_poly.entity_id
_entity_poly.type
_entity_poly.pdbx_seq_one_letter_code
_entity_poly.pdbx_strand_id
1 'polypeptide(L)'
;MIRFALGLALPYLGLFAYQGHEWGLGLNDLGRWKALREPAMGFSAAVLTVLLLAILLNYRRPKRVLSRGTKTALRPVWAGVAISVLTILIAIPVVVFGSAYAPDWALLSVSSIPPALLVLLLCKSIRPGRCLACGFDVRASLDAGRCPECGRPIMAHG
;
A
#
# COMPACT_ATOMS: atom_id res chain seq x y z
N MET A 1 -6.24 -7.72 1.85
CA MET A 1 -4.82 -7.34 1.64
C MET A 1 -4.38 -7.44 0.19
N ILE A 2 -4.41 -8.63 -0.44
CA ILE A 2 -3.93 -8.83 -1.84
C ILE A 2 -4.55 -7.82 -2.82
N ARG A 3 -5.86 -7.60 -2.80
CA ARG A 3 -6.54 -6.65 -3.69
C ARG A 3 -6.06 -5.19 -3.55
N PHE A 4 -5.74 -4.77 -2.34
CA PHE A 4 -5.19 -3.44 -2.07
C PHE A 4 -3.75 -3.33 -2.59
N ALA A 5 -2.93 -4.36 -2.33
CA ALA A 5 -1.56 -4.42 -2.84
C ALA A 5 -1.51 -4.43 -4.37
N LEU A 6 -2.44 -5.13 -5.04
CA LEU A 6 -2.58 -5.11 -6.49
C LEU A 6 -2.94 -3.72 -7.02
N GLY A 7 -3.93 -3.06 -6.41
CA GLY A 7 -4.31 -1.69 -6.78
C GLY A 7 -3.18 -0.69 -6.55
N LEU A 8 -2.37 -0.91 -5.51
CA LEU A 8 -1.21 -0.09 -5.23
C LEU A 8 -0.08 -0.32 -6.25
N ALA A 9 0.20 -1.58 -6.61
CA ALA A 9 1.30 -1.94 -7.52
C ALA A 9 1.02 -1.59 -9.00
N LEU A 10 -0.24 -1.54 -9.41
CA LEU A 10 -0.62 -1.38 -10.83
C LEU A 10 -0.01 -0.13 -11.49
N PRO A 11 -0.09 1.08 -10.89
CA PRO A 11 0.46 2.28 -11.51
C PRO A 11 1.98 2.27 -11.56
N TYR A 12 2.64 1.64 -10.58
CA TYR A 12 4.09 1.47 -10.56
C TYR A 12 4.56 0.51 -11.66
N LEU A 13 3.82 -0.58 -11.92
CA LEU A 13 4.09 -1.48 -13.05
C LEU A 13 3.96 -0.75 -14.39
N GLY A 14 2.96 0.12 -14.53
CA GLY A 14 2.79 0.95 -15.74
C GLY A 14 3.96 1.93 -15.92
N LEU A 15 4.39 2.59 -14.84
CA LEU A 15 5.54 3.51 -14.87
C LEU A 15 6.83 2.78 -15.25
N PHE A 16 7.04 1.56 -14.72
CA PHE A 16 8.18 0.73 -15.04
C PHE A 16 8.17 0.26 -16.50
N ALA A 17 7.00 -0.14 -17.01
CA ALA A 17 6.83 -0.52 -18.41
C ALA A 17 7.13 0.66 -19.36
N TYR A 18 6.69 1.86 -18.99
CA TYR A 18 6.97 3.09 -19.76
C TYR A 18 8.48 3.43 -19.75
N GLN A 19 9.13 3.42 -18.58
CA GLN A 19 10.57 3.65 -18.48
C GLN A 19 11.39 2.60 -19.23
N GLY A 20 11.01 1.33 -19.14
CA GLY A 20 11.68 0.24 -19.88
C GLY A 20 11.62 0.43 -21.39
N HIS A 21 10.56 1.05 -21.91
CA HIS A 21 10.44 1.37 -23.33
C HIS A 21 11.37 2.53 -23.74
N GLU A 22 11.37 3.64 -23.00
CA GLU A 22 12.24 4.82 -23.23
C GLU A 22 13.74 4.47 -23.12
N TRP A 23 14.09 3.55 -22.22
CA TRP A 23 15.48 3.15 -22.02
C TRP A 23 16.04 2.23 -23.10
N GLY A 24 15.22 1.88 -24.10
CA GLY A 24 15.65 1.11 -25.26
C GLY A 24 16.32 -0.19 -24.81
N LEU A 25 15.52 -1.11 -24.24
CA LEU A 25 15.87 -2.51 -23.96
C LEU A 25 16.18 -3.31 -25.24
N GLY A 26 16.87 -2.71 -26.21
CA GLY A 26 17.61 -3.46 -27.22
C GLY A 26 18.72 -4.22 -26.49
N LEU A 27 18.67 -5.55 -26.58
CA LEU A 27 19.49 -6.52 -25.84
C LEU A 27 21.01 -6.40 -26.05
N ASN A 28 21.50 -5.42 -26.81
CA ASN A 28 22.86 -5.43 -27.35
C ASN A 28 23.87 -4.50 -26.65
N ASP A 29 23.47 -3.71 -25.65
CA ASP A 29 24.37 -2.70 -25.07
C ASP A 29 24.66 -2.93 -23.58
N LEU A 30 25.71 -3.70 -23.30
CA LEU A 30 26.17 -4.06 -21.95
C LEU A 30 26.58 -2.83 -21.10
N GLY A 31 26.95 -1.71 -21.72
CA GLY A 31 27.27 -0.45 -21.03
C GLY A 31 26.06 0.24 -20.39
N ARG A 32 24.85 0.01 -20.92
CA ARG A 32 23.60 0.60 -20.40
C ARG A 32 23.10 -0.06 -19.10
N TRP A 33 23.62 -1.22 -18.73
CA TRP A 33 23.21 -1.92 -17.51
C TRP A 33 23.56 -1.17 -16.22
N LYS A 34 24.62 -0.35 -16.21
CA LYS A 34 24.92 0.52 -15.07
C LYS A 34 23.87 1.62 -14.89
N ALA A 35 23.35 2.17 -15.99
CA ALA A 35 22.29 3.18 -15.96
C ALA A 35 20.93 2.59 -15.55
N LEU A 36 20.68 1.31 -15.85
CA LEU A 36 19.47 0.58 -15.44
C LEU A 36 19.48 0.16 -13.95
N ARG A 37 20.66 -0.02 -13.35
CA ARG A 37 20.80 -0.58 -12.00
C ARG A 37 20.31 0.36 -10.91
N GLU A 38 20.58 1.65 -11.04
CA GLU A 38 20.21 2.65 -10.03
C GLU A 38 18.69 2.89 -9.92
N PRO A 39 17.94 3.08 -11.02
CA PRO A 39 16.50 3.31 -10.91
C PRO A 39 15.73 2.04 -10.54
N ALA A 40 16.19 0.85 -10.95
CA ALA A 40 15.59 -0.42 -10.53
C ALA A 40 15.70 -0.65 -9.01
N MET A 41 16.82 -0.22 -8.39
CA MET A 41 16.98 -0.25 -6.93
C MET A 41 16.07 0.76 -6.24
N GLY A 42 15.95 2.00 -6.76
CA GLY A 42 15.03 3.00 -6.20
C GLY A 42 13.56 2.56 -6.24
N PHE A 43 13.15 1.94 -7.34
CA PHE A 43 11.79 1.43 -7.51
C PHE A 43 11.45 0.28 -6.55
N SER A 44 12.33 -0.72 -6.49
CA SER A 44 12.15 -1.87 -5.59
C SER A 44 12.13 -1.40 -4.12
N ALA A 45 12.97 -0.45 -3.74
CA ALA A 45 12.97 0.15 -2.41
C ALA A 45 11.66 0.88 -2.09
N ALA A 46 11.11 1.67 -3.01
CA ALA A 46 9.85 2.37 -2.79
C ALA A 46 8.66 1.39 -2.63
N VAL A 47 8.57 0.40 -3.54
CA VAL A 47 7.52 -0.63 -3.49
C VAL A 47 7.64 -1.46 -2.21
N LEU A 48 8.84 -1.87 -1.83
CA LEU A 48 9.10 -2.58 -0.57
C LEU A 48 8.74 -1.73 0.64
N THR A 49 9.08 -0.45 0.64
CA THR A 49 8.78 0.45 1.78
C THR A 49 7.28 0.56 1.98
N VAL A 50 6.51 0.76 0.91
CA VAL A 50 5.04 0.84 1.02
C VAL A 50 4.43 -0.50 1.41
N LEU A 51 4.93 -1.62 0.88
CA LEU A 51 4.49 -2.97 1.27
C LEU A 51 4.81 -3.30 2.73
N LEU A 52 6.04 -3.05 3.17
CA LEU A 52 6.48 -3.27 4.55
C LEU A 52 5.68 -2.39 5.51
N LEU A 53 5.45 -1.13 5.15
CA LEU A 53 4.60 -0.27 5.95
C LEU A 53 3.18 -0.83 6.01
N ALA A 54 2.58 -1.21 4.88
CA ALA A 54 1.24 -1.82 4.88
C ALA A 54 1.16 -3.09 5.76
N ILE A 55 2.21 -3.94 5.74
CA ILE A 55 2.31 -5.14 6.59
C ILE A 55 2.46 -4.76 8.06
N LEU A 56 3.39 -3.86 8.41
CA LEU A 56 3.63 -3.40 9.77
C LEU A 56 2.39 -2.74 10.37
N LEU A 57 1.65 -1.99 9.56
CA LEU A 57 0.40 -1.36 9.97
C LEU A 57 -0.71 -2.38 10.19
N ASN A 58 -0.81 -3.38 9.31
CA ASN A 58 -1.73 -4.48 9.51
C ASN A 58 -1.39 -5.30 10.77
N TYR A 59 -0.10 -5.46 11.08
CA TYR A 59 0.38 -6.14 12.28
C TYR A 59 0.11 -5.34 13.55
N ARG A 60 0.43 -4.03 13.58
CA ARG A 60 0.23 -3.19 14.78
C ARG A 60 -1.23 -2.86 15.07
N ARG A 61 -2.04 -2.61 14.04
CA ARG A 61 -3.44 -2.21 14.19
C ARG A 61 -4.25 -2.75 13.00
N PRO A 62 -4.87 -3.94 13.11
CA PRO A 62 -5.66 -4.48 12.01
C PRO A 62 -6.70 -3.44 11.58
N LYS A 63 -6.72 -3.11 10.28
CA LYS A 63 -7.60 -2.08 9.71
C LYS A 63 -8.74 -2.75 8.94
N ARG A 64 -9.96 -2.20 9.07
CA ARG A 64 -11.18 -2.76 8.45
C ARG A 64 -11.11 -2.84 6.92
N VAL A 65 -10.38 -1.92 6.30
CA VAL A 65 -10.16 -1.86 4.84
C VAL A 65 -9.52 -3.14 4.29
N LEU A 66 -8.78 -3.89 5.13
CA LEU A 66 -8.11 -5.12 4.74
C LEU A 66 -8.92 -6.39 5.04
N SER A 67 -10.08 -6.27 5.72
CA SER A 67 -10.90 -7.40 6.12
C SER A 67 -11.61 -8.04 4.92
N ARG A 68 -11.66 -9.38 4.88
CA ARG A 68 -12.26 -10.19 3.80
C ARG A 68 -13.78 -10.01 3.65
N GLY A 69 -14.45 -9.30 4.54
CA GLY A 69 -15.91 -9.33 4.70
C GLY A 69 -16.71 -8.20 4.03
N THR A 70 -16.08 -7.21 3.39
CA THR A 70 -16.81 -6.13 2.72
C THR A 70 -17.41 -6.63 1.41
N LYS A 71 -18.74 -6.55 1.26
CA LYS A 71 -19.48 -6.98 0.06
C LYS A 71 -18.98 -6.32 -1.25
N THR A 72 -18.35 -5.14 -1.16
CA THR A 72 -17.81 -4.42 -2.31
C THR A 72 -16.32 -4.69 -2.51
N ALA A 73 -16.01 -5.74 -3.28
CA ALA A 73 -14.64 -6.14 -3.64
C ALA A 73 -13.82 -5.02 -4.32
N LEU A 74 -14.48 -4.07 -4.98
CA LEU A 74 -13.86 -2.98 -5.73
C LEU A 74 -13.32 -1.82 -4.88
N ARG A 75 -13.93 -1.52 -3.72
CA ARG A 75 -13.50 -0.39 -2.87
C ARG A 75 -12.02 -0.42 -2.47
N PRO A 76 -11.44 -1.55 -2.01
CA PRO A 76 -10.01 -1.59 -1.66
C PRO A 76 -9.09 -1.45 -2.87
N VAL A 77 -9.52 -1.85 -4.07
CA VAL A 77 -8.74 -1.69 -5.30
C VAL A 77 -8.69 -0.21 -5.68
N TRP A 78 -9.84 0.45 -5.77
CA TRP A 78 -9.91 1.89 -6.08
C TRP A 78 -9.18 2.76 -5.05
N ALA A 79 -9.25 2.41 -3.76
CA ALA A 79 -8.46 3.08 -2.75
C ALA A 79 -6.95 2.95 -3.03
N GLY A 80 -6.47 1.74 -3.33
CA GLY A 80 -5.07 1.51 -3.70
C GLY A 80 -4.65 2.33 -4.94
N VAL A 81 -5.48 2.33 -5.98
CA VAL A 81 -5.24 3.11 -7.21
C VAL A 81 -5.18 4.61 -6.91
N ALA A 82 -6.13 5.15 -6.16
CA ALA A 82 -6.17 6.57 -5.82
C ALA A 82 -4.93 7.01 -5.02
N ILE A 83 -4.49 6.18 -4.07
CA ILE A 83 -3.27 6.42 -3.28
C ILE A 83 -2.03 6.40 -4.19
N SER A 84 -1.94 5.44 -5.12
CA SER A 84 -0.82 5.35 -6.04
C SER A 84 -0.77 6.53 -7.02
N VAL A 85 -1.91 6.94 -7.57
CA VAL A 85 -2.00 8.14 -8.41
C VAL A 85 -1.55 9.38 -7.63
N LEU A 86 -2.04 9.55 -6.39
CA LEU A 86 -1.62 10.65 -5.53
C LEU A 86 -0.10 10.61 -5.25
N THR A 87 0.46 9.41 -5.04
CA THR A 87 1.90 9.24 -4.84
C THR A 87 2.68 9.73 -6.04
N ILE A 88 2.27 9.34 -7.25
CA ILE A 88 2.92 9.76 -8.50
C ILE A 88 2.83 11.27 -8.68
N LEU A 89 1.67 11.87 -8.43
CA LEU A 89 1.47 13.31 -8.50
C LEU A 89 2.36 14.09 -7.53
N ILE A 90 2.66 13.53 -6.35
CA ILE A 90 3.58 14.13 -5.37
C ILE A 90 5.05 13.86 -5.76
N ALA A 91 5.35 12.67 -6.24
CA ALA A 91 6.71 12.26 -6.58
C ALA A 91 7.28 13.04 -7.77
N ILE A 92 6.47 13.30 -8.81
CA ILE A 92 6.91 14.04 -10.01
C ILE A 92 7.54 15.40 -9.66
N PRO A 93 6.86 16.34 -8.97
CA PRO A 93 7.46 17.62 -8.64
C PRO A 93 8.64 17.47 -7.68
N VAL A 94 8.57 16.55 -6.70
CA VAL A 94 9.69 16.31 -5.77
C VAL A 94 10.96 15.90 -6.49
N VAL A 95 10.85 15.02 -7.50
CA VAL A 95 12.02 14.61 -8.31
C VAL A 95 12.48 15.73 -9.23
N VAL A 96 11.56 16.39 -9.95
CA VAL A 96 11.89 17.46 -10.89
C VAL A 96 12.61 18.62 -10.20
N PHE A 97 12.14 19.06 -9.04
CA PHE A 97 12.73 20.18 -8.31
C PHE A 97 13.86 19.76 -7.35
N GLY A 98 13.82 18.52 -6.85
CA GLY A 98 14.76 18.03 -5.84
C GLY A 98 16.04 17.43 -6.40
N SER A 99 16.07 17.03 -7.67
CA SER A 99 17.20 16.32 -8.32
C SER A 99 18.51 17.13 -8.31
N ALA A 100 18.42 18.46 -8.21
CA ALA A 100 19.59 19.33 -8.07
C ALA A 100 20.27 19.22 -6.68
N TYR A 101 19.55 18.74 -5.66
CA TYR A 101 19.99 18.79 -4.26
C TYR A 101 20.23 17.41 -3.65
N ALA A 102 19.51 16.40 -4.13
CA ALA A 102 19.56 15.05 -3.59
C ALA A 102 19.45 14.02 -4.71
N PRO A 103 20.02 12.82 -4.53
CA PRO A 103 19.92 11.77 -5.52
C PRO A 103 18.47 11.25 -5.64
N ASP A 104 18.09 10.83 -6.85
CA ASP A 104 16.71 10.44 -7.19
C ASP A 104 16.12 9.39 -6.26
N TRP A 105 16.91 8.42 -5.80
CA TRP A 105 16.46 7.38 -4.88
C TRP A 105 16.04 7.95 -3.51
N ALA A 106 16.71 9.00 -3.03
CA ALA A 106 16.36 9.66 -1.78
C ALA A 106 15.06 10.45 -1.94
N LEU A 107 14.91 11.16 -3.06
CA LEU A 107 13.69 11.91 -3.41
C LEU A 107 12.48 10.99 -3.55
N LEU A 108 12.65 9.86 -4.24
CA LEU A 108 11.63 8.82 -4.36
C LEU A 108 11.25 8.26 -2.98
N SER A 109 12.23 7.97 -2.12
CA SER A 109 11.99 7.50 -0.76
C SER A 109 11.17 8.50 0.05
N VAL A 110 11.56 9.78 0.05
CA VAL A 110 10.84 10.85 0.77
C VAL A 110 9.44 11.06 0.22
N SER A 111 9.26 11.03 -1.11
CA SER A 111 7.95 11.20 -1.75
C SER A 111 6.96 10.08 -1.44
N SER A 112 7.44 8.92 -0.98
CA SER A 112 6.59 7.79 -0.57
C SER A 112 5.99 7.95 0.84
N ILE A 113 6.50 8.88 1.65
CA ILE A 113 6.05 9.09 3.04
C ILE A 113 4.63 9.69 3.11
N PRO A 114 4.26 10.74 2.36
CA PRO A 114 2.91 11.31 2.39
C PRO A 114 1.78 10.32 2.10
N PRO A 115 1.80 9.51 1.02
CA PRO A 115 0.73 8.55 0.74
C PRO A 115 0.66 7.45 1.80
N ALA A 116 1.81 7.03 2.34
CA ALA A 116 1.90 6.13 3.49
C ALA A 116 1.20 6.69 4.74
N LEU A 117 1.46 7.97 5.07
CA LEU A 117 0.79 8.68 6.15
C LEU A 117 -0.71 8.87 5.88
N LEU A 118 -1.10 9.14 4.64
CA LEU A 118 -2.50 9.28 4.28
C LEU A 118 -3.26 7.96 4.50
N VAL A 119 -2.69 6.82 4.10
CA VAL A 119 -3.25 5.49 4.39
C VAL A 119 -3.42 5.28 5.89
N LEU A 120 -2.40 5.66 6.67
CA LEU A 120 -2.40 5.59 8.12
C LEU A 120 -3.54 6.37 8.77
N LEU A 121 -3.75 7.60 8.31
CA LEU A 121 -4.74 8.54 8.82
C LEU A 121 -6.16 8.19 8.37
N LEU A 122 -6.34 7.79 7.11
CA LEU A 122 -7.66 7.48 6.54
C LEU A 122 -8.18 6.10 6.99
N CYS A 123 -7.30 5.14 7.25
CA CYS A 123 -7.73 3.82 7.70
C CYS A 123 -8.15 3.86 9.18
N LYS A 124 -9.45 3.70 9.46
CA LYS A 124 -9.93 3.56 10.84
C LYS A 124 -9.36 2.31 11.51
N SER A 125 -8.79 2.49 12.71
CA SER A 125 -8.35 1.38 13.57
C SER A 125 -9.55 0.50 13.93
N ILE A 126 -9.39 -0.82 13.84
CA ILE A 126 -10.30 -1.73 14.51
C ILE A 126 -9.99 -1.63 16.00
N ARG A 127 -11.01 -1.40 16.84
CA ARG A 127 -10.86 -1.45 18.29
C ARG A 127 -10.98 -2.92 18.72
N PRO A 128 -10.04 -3.46 19.51
CA PRO A 128 -10.15 -4.82 20.01
C PRO A 128 -11.42 -4.97 20.86
N GLY A 129 -12.09 -6.12 20.73
CA GLY A 129 -13.35 -6.42 21.41
C GLY A 129 -14.62 -5.96 20.68
N ARG A 130 -14.55 -5.54 19.40
CA ARG A 130 -15.74 -5.30 18.58
C ARG A 130 -15.87 -6.30 17.44
N CYS A 131 -17.09 -6.73 17.15
CA CYS A 131 -17.38 -7.60 16.02
C CYS A 131 -16.91 -6.96 14.71
N LEU A 132 -16.14 -7.70 13.90
CA LEU A 132 -15.60 -7.20 12.64
C LEU A 132 -16.69 -6.87 11.62
N ALA A 133 -17.83 -7.56 11.69
CA ALA A 133 -18.93 -7.40 10.75
C ALA A 133 -19.84 -6.22 11.11
N CYS A 134 -20.50 -6.25 12.26
CA CYS A 134 -21.46 -5.21 12.66
C CYS A 134 -20.82 -4.08 13.51
N GLY A 135 -19.72 -4.34 14.20
CA GLY A 135 -19.10 -3.37 15.13
C GLY A 135 -19.63 -3.41 16.55
N PHE A 136 -20.53 -4.35 16.88
CA PHE A 136 -21.03 -4.58 18.24
C PHE A 136 -19.89 -4.90 19.21
N ASP A 137 -20.00 -4.45 20.46
CA ASP A 137 -19.00 -4.76 21.49
C ASP A 137 -19.21 -6.21 21.97
N VAL A 138 -18.28 -7.10 21.60
CA VAL A 138 -18.36 -8.52 21.90
C VAL A 138 -17.69 -8.90 23.21
N ARG A 139 -17.14 -7.93 23.96
CA ARG A 139 -16.46 -8.20 25.24
C ARG A 139 -17.38 -8.87 26.26
N ALA A 140 -18.67 -8.53 26.25
CA ALA A 140 -19.66 -9.12 27.15
C ALA A 140 -20.20 -10.48 26.68
N SER A 141 -19.91 -10.88 25.45
CA SER A 141 -20.47 -12.08 24.81
C SER A 141 -19.38 -13.02 24.30
N LEU A 142 -18.20 -13.00 24.91
CA LEU A 142 -17.07 -13.87 24.54
C LEU A 142 -17.42 -15.36 24.75
N ASP A 143 -18.16 -15.67 25.81
CA ASP A 143 -18.53 -17.06 26.16
C ASP A 143 -19.49 -17.69 25.16
N ALA A 144 -20.31 -16.88 24.47
CA ALA A 144 -21.28 -17.37 23.49
C ALA A 144 -20.62 -17.81 22.17
N GLY A 145 -19.36 -17.44 21.92
CA GLY A 145 -18.62 -17.74 20.68
C GLY A 145 -19.19 -17.11 19.40
N ARG A 146 -20.33 -16.41 19.46
CA ARG A 146 -21.01 -15.75 18.34
C ARG A 146 -21.50 -14.36 18.74
N CYS A 147 -21.50 -13.44 17.78
CA CYS A 147 -22.00 -12.08 17.99
C CYS A 147 -23.55 -12.10 18.06
N PRO A 148 -24.18 -11.50 19.10
CA PRO A 148 -25.64 -11.55 19.28
C PRO A 148 -26.40 -10.78 18.18
N GLU A 149 -25.79 -9.74 17.61
CA GLU A 149 -26.40 -8.92 16.56
C GLU A 149 -26.41 -9.61 15.19
N CYS A 150 -25.27 -10.18 14.79
CA CYS A 150 -25.09 -10.66 13.41
C CYS A 150 -24.91 -12.18 13.28
N GLY A 151 -24.92 -12.92 14.40
CA GLY A 151 -24.77 -14.38 14.47
C GLY A 151 -23.41 -14.93 14.01
N ARG A 152 -22.46 -14.07 13.63
CA ARG A 152 -21.14 -14.50 13.12
C ARG A 152 -20.24 -14.94 14.28
N PRO A 153 -19.36 -15.95 14.06
CA PRO A 153 -18.42 -16.38 15.08
C PRO A 153 -17.50 -15.23 15.48
N ILE A 154 -17.28 -15.08 16.79
CA ILE A 154 -16.30 -14.15 17.34
C ILE A 154 -14.94 -14.81 17.15
N MET A 155 -14.10 -14.28 16.26
CA MET A 155 -12.71 -14.70 16.20
C MET A 155 -11.99 -14.11 17.41
N ALA A 156 -11.87 -14.91 18.48
CA ALA A 156 -10.93 -14.62 19.54
C ALA A 156 -9.53 -14.69 18.93
N HIS A 157 -8.89 -13.54 18.75
CA HIS A 157 -7.46 -13.51 18.47
C HIS A 157 -6.77 -13.94 19.76
N GLY A 158 -6.44 -15.23 19.85
CA GLY A 158 -5.53 -15.78 20.85
C GLY A 158 -4.11 -15.30 20.63
#